data_AF-A0A0L0V845-F1
#
_entry.id   AF-A0A0L0V845-F1
#
_cell.length_a   1.000
_cell.length_b   1.000
_cell.length_c   1.000
_cell.angle_alpha   90.00
_cell.angle_beta   90.00
_cell.angle_gamma   90.00
#
_symmetry.space_group_name_H-M   'P 1'
#
loop_
_entity.id
_entity.type
_entity.pdbx_description
1 polymer ?
#
loop_
_entity_poly.entity_id
_entity_poly.type
_entity_poly.pdbx_seq_one_letter_code
_entity_poly.pdbx_strand_id
1 'polypeptide(L)' 'MWYNSRDRTEEEEQFLSSVIAKMVVLGGGFNYEAFKWALQDEQQRLGVKFETFWKEW' A
#
# COMPACT_ATOMS: atom_id res chain seq x y z
N MET A 1 16.02 -23.48 2.65
CA MET A 1 15.46 -22.21 2.14
C MET A 1 14.34 -21.81 3.09
N TRP A 2 14.66 -21.07 4.15
CA TRP A 2 13.65 -20.64 5.12
C TRP A 2 12.99 -19.39 4.56
N TYR A 3 11.88 -19.56 3.83
CA TYR A 3 10.89 -18.50 3.71
C TYR A 3 10.34 -18.30 5.12
N ASN A 4 10.97 -17.41 5.89
CA ASN A 4 10.32 -16.81 7.02
C ASN A 4 9.06 -16.14 6.44
N SER A 5 7.93 -16.81 6.53
CA SER A 5 6.62 -16.17 6.55
C SER A 5 6.61 -15.31 7.81
N ARG A 6 7.32 -14.18 7.74
CA ARG A 6 7.11 -13.06 8.65
C ARG A 6 5.64 -12.72 8.41
N ASP A 7 4.82 -12.99 9.41
CA ASP A 7 3.43 -12.62 9.39
C ASP A 7 3.38 -11.09 9.31
N ARG A 8 3.17 -10.57 8.09
CA ARG A 8 3.14 -9.14 7.78
C ARG A 8 1.71 -8.65 7.61
N THR A 9 0.70 -9.46 7.97
CA THR A 9 -0.71 -9.09 7.82
C THR A 9 -1.02 -7.76 8.50
N GLU A 10 -0.49 -7.52 9.69
CA GLU A 10 -0.68 -6.24 10.39
C GLU A 10 0.01 -5.07 9.65
N GLU A 11 1.21 -5.28 9.09
CA GLU A 11 1.89 -4.27 8.28
C GLU A 11 1.15 -3.99 6.97
N GLU A 12 0.56 -5.01 6.34
CA GLU A 12 -0.27 -4.91 5.14
C GLU A 12 -1.57 -4.17 5.41
N GLU A 13 -2.25 -4.46 6.52
CA GLU A 13 -3.48 -3.78 6.94
C GLU A 13 -3.22 -2.31 7.24
N GLN A 14 -2.14 -1.98 7.95
CA GLN A 14 -1.75 -0.60 8.21
C GLN A 14 -1.38 0.14 6.93
N PHE A 15 -0.68 -0.54 6.02
CA PHE A 15 -0.33 0.00 4.71
C PHE A 15 -1.58 0.30 3.88
N LEU A 16 -2.51 -0.66 3.76
CA LEU A 16 -3.74 -0.50 3.00
C LEU A 16 -4.64 0.58 3.60
N SER A 17 -4.73 0.65 4.92
CA SER A 17 -5.46 1.71 5.62
C SER A 17 -4.89 3.10 5.30
N SER A 18 -3.57 3.21 5.20
CA SER A 18 -2.89 4.46 4.82
C SER A 18 -3.19 4.85 3.37
N VAL A 19 -3.18 3.90 2.45
CA VAL A 19 -3.55 4.12 1.04
C VAL A 19 -5.00 4.59 0.92
N ILE A 20 -5.95 3.90 1.57
CA ILE A 20 -7.38 4.24 1.57
C ILE A 20 -7.61 5.63 2.18
N ALA A 21 -7.00 5.93 3.32
CA ALA A 21 -7.13 7.25 3.96
C ALA A 21 -6.65 8.37 3.03
N LYS A 22 -5.54 8.15 2.34
CA LYS A 22 -4.94 9.10 1.40
C LYS A 22 -5.81 9.31 0.15
N MET A 23 -6.45 8.25 -0.34
CA MET A 23 -7.44 8.37 -1.42
C MET A 23 -8.62 9.25 -1.03
N VAL A 24 -9.14 9.09 0.19
CA VAL A 24 -10.27 9.91 0.68
C VAL A 24 -9.85 11.37 0.84
N VAL A 25 -8.69 11.61 1.44
CA VAL A 25 -8.21 12.96 1.76
C VAL A 25 -7.78 13.73 0.51
N LEU A 26 -7.08 13.08 -0.44
CA LEU A 26 -6.48 13.76 -1.60
C LEU A 26 -7.24 13.53 -2.91
N GLY A 27 -7.85 12.36 -3.08
CA GLY A 27 -8.59 12.00 -4.30
C GLY A 27 -10.06 12.39 -4.28
N GLY A 28 -10.61 12.77 -3.11
CA GLY A 28 -12.01 13.16 -2.96
C GLY A 28 -13.02 12.03 -3.23
N GLY A 29 -12.56 10.79 -3.38
CA GLY A 29 -13.41 9.64 -3.67
C GLY A 29 -12.65 8.34 -3.93
N PHE A 30 -13.38 7.23 -3.92
CA PHE A 30 -12.86 5.90 -4.19
C PHE A 30 -12.89 5.60 -5.68
N ASN A 31 -11.85 6.03 -6.41
CA ASN A 31 -11.66 5.68 -7.80
C ASN A 31 -10.31 4.99 -8.03
N TYR A 32 -10.21 4.24 -9.13
CA TYR A 32 -9.04 3.41 -9.43
C TYR A 32 -7.76 4.21 -9.68
N GLU A 33 -7.86 5.40 -10.28
CA GLU A 33 -6.69 6.25 -10.51
C GLU A 33 -6.15 6.83 -9.20
N ALA A 34 -7.03 7.27 -8.31
CA ALA A 34 -6.66 7.70 -6.96
C ALA A 34 -6.02 6.57 -6.15
N PHE A 35 -6.49 5.33 -6.31
CA PHE A 35 -5.89 4.15 -5.67
C PHE A 35 -4.48 3.90 -6.15
N LYS A 36 -4.25 3.84 -7.48
CA LYS A 36 -2.91 3.63 -8.05
C LYS A 36 -1.93 4.71 -7.61
N TRP A 37 -2.37 5.97 -7.65
CA TRP A 37 -1.53 7.08 -7.22
C TRP A 37 -1.18 7.00 -5.73
N ALA A 38 -2.18 6.78 -4.86
CA ALA A 38 -1.97 6.68 -3.42
C ALA A 38 -1.09 5.48 -3.04
N LEU A 39 -1.26 4.35 -3.76
CA LEU A 39 -0.43 3.15 -3.60
C LEU A 39 1.04 3.45 -3.93
N GLN A 40 1.31 4.06 -5.09
CA GLN A 40 2.67 4.39 -5.51
C GLN A 40 3.33 5.39 -4.57
N ASP A 41 2.62 6.43 -4.15
CA ASP A 41 3.16 7.43 -3.22
C ASP A 41 3.50 6.80 -1.86
N GLU A 42 2.64 5.90 -1.36
CA GLU A 42 2.87 5.21 -0.09
C GLU A 42 4.00 4.19 -0.17
N GLN A 43 4.14 3.48 -1.30
CA GLN A 43 5.28 2.61 -1.57
C GLN A 43 6.61 3.40 -1.63
N GLN A 44 6.63 4.55 -2.30
CA GLN A 44 7.80 5.42 -2.34
C GLN A 44 8.17 5.96 -0.95
N ARG A 45 7.17 6.32 -0.14
CA ARG A 45 7.37 6.83 1.22
C ARG A 45 7.97 5.78 2.17
N LEU A 46 7.51 4.54 2.08
CA LEU A 46 7.89 3.46 2.99
C LEU A 46 9.09 2.63 2.49
N GLY A 47 9.44 2.79 1.21
CA GLY A 47 10.64 2.25 0.58
C GLY A 47 10.54 0.77 0.16
N VAL A 48 11.68 0.22 -0.26
CA VAL A 48 11.84 -1.07 -0.98
C VAL A 48 11.13 -2.28 -0.31
N LYS A 49 10.92 -2.25 1.01
CA LYS A 49 10.20 -3.32 1.74
C LYS A 49 8.70 -3.36 1.49
N PHE A 50 8.12 -2.26 1.01
CA PHE A 50 6.69 -2.10 0.72
C PHE A 50 6.42 -2.07 -0.79
N GLU A 51 7.45 -1.89 -1.63
CA GLU A 51 7.35 -2.07 -3.10
C GLU A 51 6.90 -3.47 -3.52
N THR A 52 7.09 -4.47 -2.65
CA THR A 52 6.62 -5.84 -2.91
C THR A 52 5.15 -6.04 -2.58
N PHE A 53 4.55 -5.15 -1.78
CA PHE A 53 3.12 -5.21 -1.51
C PHE A 53 2.36 -4.80 -2.76
N TRP A 54 1.42 -5.65 -3.19
CA TRP A 54 0.50 -5.36 -4.29
C TRP A 54 1.17 -5.11 -5.65
N LYS A 55 2.31 -5.77 -5.92
CA LYS A 55 3.08 -5.67 -7.17
C LYS A 55 2.42 -6.32 -8.40
N GLU A 56 1.31 -7.05 -8.22
CA GLU A 56 0.60 -7.81 -9.27
C GLU A 56 -0.54 -7.03 -9.97
N TRP A 57 -0.68 -5.72 -9.73
CA TRP A 57 -1.81 -4.90 -10.20
C TRP A 57 -1.45 -3.91 -11.29
#